data_AF-A0A4R2NCL6-F1
#
_entry.id   AF-A0A4R2NCL6-F1
#
_cell.length_a   1.000
_cell.length_b   1.000
_cell.length_c   1.000
_cell.angle_alpha   90.00
_cell.angle_beta   90.00
_cell.angle_gamma   90.00
#
_symmetry.space_group_name_H-M   'P 1'
#
loop_
_entity.id
_entity.type
_entity.pdbx_description
1 polymer ?
#
loop_
_entity_poly.entity_id
_entity_poly.type
_entity_poly.pdbx_seq_one_letter_code
_entity_poly.pdbx_strand_id
1 'polypeptide(L)'
;MSKMKLFLKLCSPDNNGVSRWVSVDEFIGEYEGLKLGNGGSWCRASSSLAKKYIIEFDKSRTKSNAIDAVRLNGFNQQPSFSQNIRQDIREYYKNKNCVMLGVNGKSENTKIEIDHKDGRKNNQRISNIQTQKLEDFQPLSKAANDVKRQICKKCKETGKRWNAKNILGNPYAFYLGDENYSEQLGCLGCYQYDPVEYRKVIVRRITEEASQNTVEFIFNKLYAEDDL
;
A
#
# COMPACT_ATOMS: atom_id res chain seq x y z
N MET A 1 -2.19 31.69 -6.62
CA MET A 1 -0.94 31.09 -6.08
C MET A 1 -1.28 29.78 -5.38
N SER A 2 -0.47 28.72 -5.45
CA SER A 2 -0.77 27.46 -4.72
C SER A 2 -0.59 27.64 -3.21
N LYS A 3 -1.33 26.89 -2.38
CA LYS A 3 -1.20 26.94 -0.90
C LYS A 3 0.24 26.67 -0.44
N MET A 4 0.95 25.77 -1.13
CA MET A 4 2.37 25.52 -0.88
C MET A 4 3.23 26.78 -1.09
N LYS A 5 3.10 27.47 -2.23
CA LYS A 5 3.84 28.71 -2.49
C LYS A 5 3.49 29.81 -1.48
N LEU A 6 2.22 29.89 -1.12
CA LEU A 6 1.72 30.85 -0.14
C LEU A 6 2.29 30.60 1.26
N PHE A 7 2.35 29.35 1.71
CA PHE A 7 2.97 29.01 2.99
C PHE A 7 4.48 29.26 2.99
N LEU A 8 5.19 28.91 1.91
CA LEU A 8 6.63 29.19 1.78
C LEU A 8 6.94 30.69 1.86
N LYS A 9 6.07 31.54 1.30
CA LYS A 9 6.17 33.00 1.44
C LYS A 9 6.01 33.45 2.90
N LEU A 10 5.10 32.82 3.64
CA LEU A 10 4.80 33.20 5.03
C LEU A 10 5.87 32.71 6.03
N CYS A 11 6.33 31.48 5.86
CA CYS A 11 7.24 30.83 6.80
C CYS A 11 8.72 31.16 6.53
N SER A 12 9.05 31.62 5.32
CA SER A 12 10.39 32.06 4.90
C SER A 12 11.51 31.09 5.33
N PRO A 13 11.55 29.86 4.77
CA PRO A 13 12.54 28.88 5.17
C PRO A 13 13.96 29.31 4.77
N ASP A 14 14.94 28.91 5.56
CA ASP A 14 16.37 29.13 5.31
C ASP A 14 16.92 28.20 4.20
N ASN A 15 18.23 28.30 3.96
CA ASN A 15 18.93 27.48 2.96
C ASN A 15 18.91 25.98 3.28
N ASN A 16 18.64 25.59 4.53
CA ASN A 16 18.50 24.20 4.94
C ASN A 16 17.06 23.70 4.83
N GLY A 17 16.11 24.57 4.45
CA GLY A 17 14.68 24.27 4.39
C GLY A 17 13.99 24.33 5.75
N VAL A 18 14.60 24.98 6.75
CA VAL A 18 14.05 25.16 8.10
C VAL A 18 13.35 26.51 8.17
N SER A 19 12.13 26.55 8.68
CA SER A 19 11.35 27.79 8.84
C SER A 19 11.17 28.15 10.32
N ARG A 20 10.66 29.36 10.59
CA ARG A 20 10.06 29.65 11.90
C ARG A 20 8.76 28.86 12.10
N TRP A 21 8.30 28.78 13.33
CA TRP A 21 6.92 28.40 13.61
C TRP A 21 5.97 29.49 13.09
N VAL A 22 4.96 29.07 12.35
CA VAL A 22 3.88 29.93 11.87
C VAL A 22 2.60 29.53 12.58
N SER A 23 2.04 30.45 13.36
CA SER A 23 0.79 30.20 14.08
C SER A 23 -0.39 30.20 13.13
N VAL A 24 -1.41 29.40 13.43
CA VAL A 24 -2.66 29.40 12.64
C VAL A 24 -3.37 30.75 12.66
N ASP A 25 -3.12 31.58 13.68
CA ASP A 25 -3.64 32.95 13.78
C ASP A 25 -3.05 33.89 12.71
N GLU A 26 -1.91 33.52 12.11
CA GLU A 26 -1.30 34.25 10.99
C GLU A 26 -1.98 33.94 9.64
N PHE A 27 -2.91 32.97 9.58
CA PHE A 27 -3.64 32.62 8.37
C PHE A 27 -4.81 33.57 8.12
N ILE A 28 -4.49 34.84 7.96
CA ILE A 28 -5.41 35.96 7.71
C ILE A 28 -5.02 36.71 6.43
N GLY A 29 -5.95 37.54 5.91
CA GLY A 29 -5.69 38.34 4.71
C GLY A 29 -5.27 37.49 3.51
N GLU A 30 -4.12 37.80 2.90
CA GLU A 30 -3.61 37.03 1.76
C GLU A 30 -3.31 35.55 2.09
N TYR A 31 -3.15 35.21 3.37
CA TYR A 31 -2.88 33.87 3.87
C TYR A 31 -4.12 33.09 4.31
N GLU A 32 -5.32 33.67 4.18
CA GLU A 32 -6.58 33.03 4.61
C GLU A 32 -6.81 31.66 3.97
N GLY A 33 -6.34 31.46 2.73
CA GLY A 33 -6.40 30.17 2.05
C GLY A 33 -5.64 29.03 2.75
N LEU A 34 -4.78 29.35 3.73
CA LEU A 34 -4.03 28.38 4.54
C LEU A 34 -4.81 27.88 5.76
N LYS A 35 -5.94 28.51 6.11
CA LYS A 35 -6.79 28.08 7.24
C LYS A 35 -7.02 26.57 7.21
N LEU A 36 -6.77 25.94 8.36
CA LEU A 36 -6.84 24.51 8.51
C LEU A 36 -8.29 24.09 8.73
N GLY A 37 -8.89 23.47 7.71
CA GLY A 37 -10.10 22.67 7.87
C GLY A 37 -9.77 21.24 8.28
N ASN A 38 -10.75 20.35 8.20
CA ASN A 38 -10.56 18.93 8.49
C ASN A 38 -9.44 18.32 7.63
N GLY A 39 -8.39 17.80 8.29
CA GLY A 39 -7.34 17.00 7.66
C GLY A 39 -6.24 17.78 6.92
N GLY A 40 -6.12 19.11 7.09
CA GLY A 40 -4.92 19.86 6.70
C GLY A 40 -4.46 19.63 5.26
N SER A 41 -5.35 19.83 4.28
CA SER A 41 -5.16 19.43 2.86
C SER A 41 -3.79 19.73 2.24
N TRP A 42 -3.16 20.85 2.60
CA TRP A 42 -1.90 21.33 2.04
C TRP A 42 -0.66 21.01 2.87
N CYS A 43 -0.81 20.63 4.15
CA CYS A 43 0.28 20.31 5.07
C CYS A 43 0.29 18.83 5.52
N ARG A 44 -0.74 18.04 5.18
CA ARG A 44 -0.79 16.60 5.51
C ARG A 44 0.36 15.82 4.86
N ALA A 45 0.64 14.62 5.38
CA ALA A 45 1.74 13.77 4.91
C ALA A 45 1.73 13.45 3.39
N SER A 46 0.55 13.44 2.75
CA SER A 46 0.41 13.21 1.31
C SER A 46 0.46 14.48 0.45
N SER A 47 0.64 15.65 1.06
CA SER A 47 0.66 16.95 0.37
C SER A 47 1.93 17.16 -0.45
N SER A 48 1.87 18.06 -1.43
CA SER A 48 3.05 18.46 -2.20
C SER A 48 4.13 19.13 -1.33
N LEU A 49 3.73 19.78 -0.23
CA LEU A 49 4.66 20.39 0.72
C LEU A 49 5.45 19.31 1.47
N ALA A 50 4.76 18.28 1.98
CA ALA A 50 5.36 17.17 2.72
C ALA A 50 6.31 16.31 1.85
N LYS A 51 6.13 16.31 0.52
CA LYS A 51 7.06 15.66 -0.42
C LYS A 51 8.40 16.39 -0.52
N LYS A 52 8.46 17.69 -0.20
CA LYS A 52 9.68 18.50 -0.32
C LYS A 52 10.31 18.85 1.03
N TYR A 53 9.50 18.96 2.08
CA TYR A 53 9.95 19.39 3.40
C TYR A 53 9.45 18.45 4.48
N ILE A 54 10.22 18.33 5.56
CA ILE A 54 9.76 17.75 6.82
C ILE A 54 8.84 18.77 7.48
N ILE A 55 7.59 18.38 7.76
CA ILE A 55 6.59 19.28 8.36
C ILE A 55 6.36 18.86 9.81
N GLU A 56 6.46 19.82 10.71
CA GLU A 56 6.15 19.65 12.12
C GLU A 56 4.91 20.45 12.52
N PHE A 57 4.19 19.91 13.50
CA PHE A 57 2.97 20.51 14.02
C PHE A 57 3.12 20.71 15.53
N ASP A 58 2.91 21.94 15.97
CA ASP A 58 2.66 22.23 17.38
C ASP A 58 1.16 22.04 17.65
N LYS A 59 0.84 21.30 18.71
CA LYS A 59 -0.51 21.02 19.20
C LYS A 59 -0.61 21.20 20.72
N SER A 60 0.37 21.86 21.32
CA SER A 60 0.52 21.95 22.77
C SER A 60 -0.30 23.07 23.40
N ARG A 61 -0.77 24.05 22.61
CA ARG A 61 -1.44 25.26 23.12
C ARG A 61 -2.94 25.03 23.29
N THR A 62 -3.57 24.32 22.37
CA THR A 62 -5.00 24.00 22.47
C THR A 62 -5.21 22.62 23.10
N LYS A 63 -6.17 22.48 24.03
CA LYS A 63 -6.53 21.18 24.66
C LYS A 63 -7.10 20.13 23.69
N SER A 64 -7.25 20.46 22.41
CA SER A 64 -7.77 19.58 21.37
C SER A 64 -6.64 19.10 20.46
N ASN A 65 -6.86 18.06 19.65
CA ASN A 65 -5.89 17.60 18.63
C ASN A 65 -5.69 18.58 17.45
N ALA A 66 -6.17 19.83 17.59
CA ALA A 66 -5.97 20.91 16.64
C ALA A 66 -4.48 21.26 16.51
N ILE A 67 -4.15 21.85 15.36
CA ILE A 67 -2.81 22.33 15.07
C ILE A 67 -2.77 23.81 15.44
N ASP A 68 -1.83 24.19 16.29
CA ASP A 68 -1.63 25.57 16.76
C ASP A 68 -0.61 26.33 15.91
N ALA A 69 0.43 25.61 15.45
CA ALA A 69 1.45 26.15 14.57
C ALA A 69 2.04 25.07 13.65
N VAL A 70 2.59 25.52 12.52
CA VAL A 70 3.24 24.67 11.51
C VAL A 70 4.65 25.19 11.24
N ARG A 71 5.62 24.29 11.08
CA ARG A 71 7.01 24.61 10.72
C ARG A 71 7.56 23.63 9.69
N LEU A 72 8.48 24.11 8.87
CA LEU A 72 9.35 23.26 8.04
C LEU A 72 10.65 22.97 8.81
N ASN A 73 11.04 21.71 8.92
CA ASN A 73 12.25 21.28 9.62
C ASN A 73 13.24 20.58 8.66
N GLY A 74 13.52 21.25 7.55
CA GLY A 74 14.47 20.79 6.54
C GLY A 74 13.82 20.09 5.35
N PHE A 75 14.65 19.70 4.39
CA PHE A 75 14.21 19.01 3.17
C PHE A 75 13.86 17.55 3.43
N ASN A 76 12.78 17.08 2.79
CA ASN A 76 12.45 15.67 2.79
C ASN A 76 13.35 14.94 1.78
N GLN A 77 14.31 14.17 2.28
CA GLN A 77 15.24 13.38 1.46
C GLN A 77 14.65 12.03 1.03
N GLN A 78 13.47 11.65 1.55
CA GLN A 78 12.85 10.36 1.25
C GLN A 78 12.05 10.45 -0.05
N PRO A 79 12.34 9.62 -1.07
CA PRO A 79 11.57 9.60 -2.30
C PRO A 79 10.14 9.16 -2.02
N SER A 80 9.17 10.05 -2.27
CA SER A 80 7.75 9.73 -2.12
C SER A 80 7.33 8.74 -3.20
N PHE A 81 6.76 7.59 -2.83
CA PHE A 81 6.22 6.65 -3.80
C PHE A 81 5.06 7.28 -4.58
N SER A 82 5.19 7.32 -5.91
CA SER A 82 4.14 7.80 -6.81
C SER A 82 3.04 6.76 -6.97
N GLN A 83 1.80 7.17 -6.73
CA GLN A 83 0.61 6.32 -6.91
C GLN A 83 0.10 6.30 -8.36
N ASN A 84 0.76 7.02 -9.26
CA ASN A 84 0.27 7.20 -10.62
C ASN A 84 0.45 5.91 -11.41
N ILE A 85 -0.64 5.44 -12.01
CA ILE A 85 -0.65 4.26 -12.88
C ILE A 85 -0.72 4.73 -14.33
N ARG A 86 0.13 4.17 -15.20
CA ARG A 86 0.18 4.43 -16.64
C ARG A 86 -1.17 4.14 -17.30
N GLN A 87 -1.53 4.96 -18.29
CA GLN A 87 -2.89 4.99 -18.83
C GLN A 87 -3.30 3.69 -19.54
N ASP A 88 -2.39 3.07 -20.28
CA ASP A 88 -2.58 1.77 -20.95
C ASP A 88 -2.88 0.64 -19.95
N ILE A 89 -2.21 0.64 -18.79
CA ILE A 89 -2.48 -0.32 -17.70
C ILE A 89 -3.90 -0.10 -17.16
N ARG A 90 -4.32 1.16 -16.99
CA ARG A 90 -5.68 1.47 -16.57
C ARG A 90 -6.70 0.97 -17.58
N GLU A 91 -6.45 1.21 -18.85
CA GLU A 91 -7.31 0.79 -19.96
C GLU A 91 -7.42 -0.73 -20.04
N TYR A 92 -6.31 -1.46 -19.85
CA TYR A 92 -6.29 -2.92 -19.84
C TYR A 92 -7.14 -3.53 -18.71
N TYR A 93 -7.14 -2.92 -17.53
CA TYR A 93 -7.79 -3.47 -16.34
C TYR A 93 -9.21 -2.95 -16.08
N LYS A 94 -9.61 -1.79 -16.63
CA LYS A 94 -10.88 -1.12 -16.27
C LYS A 94 -12.13 -2.01 -16.43
N ASN A 95 -12.10 -2.93 -17.39
CA ASN A 95 -13.23 -3.81 -17.71
C ASN A 95 -13.08 -5.22 -17.10
N LYS A 96 -11.99 -5.51 -16.39
CA LYS A 96 -11.77 -6.82 -15.76
C LYS A 96 -12.48 -6.90 -14.40
N ASN A 97 -12.92 -8.10 -14.06
CA ASN A 97 -13.51 -8.37 -12.74
C ASN A 97 -12.47 -8.27 -11.63
N CYS A 98 -12.93 -7.87 -10.44
CA CYS A 98 -12.15 -7.89 -9.21
C CYS A 98 -11.53 -9.28 -8.99
N VAL A 99 -10.21 -9.38 -8.88
CA VAL A 99 -9.53 -10.69 -8.71
C VAL A 99 -9.82 -11.37 -7.36
N MET A 100 -10.34 -10.61 -6.40
CA MET A 100 -10.75 -11.12 -5.09
C MET A 100 -12.22 -11.54 -5.04
N LEU A 101 -13.12 -10.76 -5.66
CA LEU A 101 -14.57 -10.91 -5.51
C LEU A 101 -15.31 -11.35 -6.78
N GLY A 102 -14.65 -11.35 -7.95
CA GLY A 102 -15.25 -11.77 -9.22
C GLY A 102 -16.26 -10.79 -9.82
N VAL A 103 -16.42 -9.58 -9.25
CA VAL A 103 -17.41 -8.58 -9.68
C VAL A 103 -16.78 -7.43 -10.46
N ASN A 104 -17.54 -6.86 -11.39
CA ASN A 104 -17.30 -5.55 -12.03
C ASN A 104 -18.65 -4.82 -12.08
N GLY A 105 -18.96 -4.07 -11.02
CA GLY A 105 -20.25 -3.41 -10.87
C GLY A 105 -20.15 -1.90 -11.03
N LYS A 106 -21.31 -1.24 -11.01
CA LYS A 106 -21.44 0.22 -11.11
C LYS A 106 -21.68 0.91 -9.78
N SER A 107 -21.89 0.15 -8.69
CA SER A 107 -22.10 0.74 -7.36
C SER A 107 -20.78 1.19 -6.76
N GLU A 108 -20.84 2.08 -5.76
CA GLU A 108 -19.65 2.62 -5.10
C GLU A 108 -18.69 1.52 -4.63
N ASN A 109 -19.22 0.42 -4.09
CA ASN A 109 -18.42 -0.67 -3.53
C ASN A 109 -17.94 -1.70 -4.58
N THR A 110 -18.59 -1.74 -5.74
CA THR A 110 -18.36 -2.76 -6.78
C THR A 110 -17.65 -2.23 -8.02
N LYS A 111 -17.51 -0.90 -8.14
CA LYS A 111 -16.68 -0.27 -9.19
C LYS A 111 -15.23 -0.73 -9.07
N ILE A 112 -14.59 -0.92 -10.22
CA ILE A 112 -13.20 -1.36 -10.31
C ILE A 112 -12.26 -0.18 -10.07
N GLU A 113 -11.31 -0.40 -9.18
CA GLU A 113 -10.11 0.39 -8.95
C GLU A 113 -8.90 -0.46 -9.31
N ILE A 114 -7.92 0.15 -9.97
CA ILE A 114 -6.65 -0.53 -10.28
C ILE A 114 -5.69 -0.23 -9.15
N ASP A 115 -5.24 -1.29 -8.47
CA ASP A 115 -4.37 -1.17 -7.32
C ASP A 115 -3.01 -1.86 -7.57
N HIS A 116 -2.00 -1.40 -6.83
CA HIS A 116 -0.67 -1.99 -6.87
C HIS A 116 -0.66 -3.32 -6.12
N LYS A 117 -0.06 -4.36 -6.70
CA LYS A 117 0.15 -5.63 -6.00
C LYS A 117 1.01 -5.45 -4.75
N ASP A 118 2.10 -4.68 -4.86
CA ASP A 118 2.90 -4.26 -3.70
C ASP A 118 2.10 -3.30 -2.80
N GLY A 119 1.50 -3.87 -1.75
CA GLY A 119 0.71 -3.12 -0.77
C GLY A 119 1.54 -2.25 0.18
N ARG A 120 2.85 -2.50 0.32
CA ARG A 120 3.74 -1.67 1.15
C ARG A 120 4.33 -0.49 0.38
N LYS A 121 4.33 -0.57 -0.96
CA LYS A 121 4.73 0.52 -1.87
C LYS A 121 6.19 0.91 -1.67
N ASN A 122 7.05 -0.09 -1.56
CA ASN A 122 8.48 0.10 -1.35
C ASN A 122 9.26 -0.06 -2.66
N ASN A 123 8.66 -0.62 -3.70
CA ASN A 123 9.34 -0.83 -4.97
C ASN A 123 9.44 0.45 -5.83
N GLN A 124 10.61 1.09 -5.80
CA GLN A 124 10.87 2.34 -6.55
C GLN A 124 10.73 2.18 -8.07
N ARG A 125 10.95 0.98 -8.63
CA ARG A 125 10.69 0.73 -10.06
C ARG A 125 9.21 0.95 -10.38
N ILE A 126 8.29 0.55 -9.52
CA ILE A 126 6.84 0.70 -9.79
C ILE A 126 6.40 2.15 -9.62
N SER A 127 7.08 2.91 -8.74
CA SER A 127 6.88 4.35 -8.57
C SER A 127 7.19 5.14 -9.85
N ASN A 128 8.13 4.65 -10.68
CA ASN A 128 8.41 5.26 -11.99
C ASN A 128 7.43 4.74 -13.07
N ILE A 129 6.62 5.65 -13.62
CA ILE A 129 5.60 5.36 -14.63
C ILE A 129 6.15 4.68 -15.90
N GLN A 130 7.40 4.95 -16.26
CA GLN A 130 8.02 4.39 -17.46
C GLN A 130 8.36 2.90 -17.30
N THR A 131 8.64 2.47 -16.07
CA THR A 131 9.08 1.10 -15.76
C THR A 131 7.96 0.20 -15.24
N GLN A 132 6.72 0.72 -15.20
CA GLN A 132 5.52 -0.03 -14.83
C GLN A 132 5.21 -1.13 -15.86
N LYS A 133 4.80 -2.29 -15.34
CA LYS A 133 4.32 -3.43 -16.13
C LYS A 133 2.91 -3.82 -15.72
N LEU A 134 2.19 -4.54 -16.56
CA LEU A 134 0.80 -4.93 -16.26
C LEU A 134 0.72 -5.77 -14.99
N GLU A 135 1.65 -6.70 -14.83
CA GLU A 135 1.75 -7.62 -13.70
C GLU A 135 2.01 -6.95 -12.35
N ASP A 136 2.38 -5.66 -12.31
CA ASP A 136 2.53 -4.88 -11.08
C ASP A 136 1.18 -4.50 -10.46
N PHE A 137 0.09 -4.66 -11.21
CA PHE A 137 -1.23 -4.18 -10.86
C PHE A 137 -2.29 -5.27 -10.86
N GLN A 138 -3.40 -5.00 -10.18
CA GLN A 138 -4.56 -5.89 -10.15
C GLN A 138 -5.86 -5.06 -10.10
N PRO A 139 -6.94 -5.53 -10.75
CA PRO A 139 -8.25 -4.93 -10.66
C PRO A 139 -8.91 -5.38 -9.36
N LEU A 140 -9.31 -4.43 -8.53
CA LEU A 140 -10.05 -4.67 -7.29
C LEU A 140 -11.31 -3.83 -7.29
N SER A 141 -12.43 -4.40 -6.84
CA SER A 141 -13.58 -3.59 -6.45
C SER A 141 -13.17 -2.63 -5.33
N LYS A 142 -13.76 -1.44 -5.24
CA LYS A 142 -13.47 -0.49 -4.16
C LYS A 142 -13.48 -1.13 -2.77
N ALA A 143 -14.48 -1.96 -2.45
CA ALA A 143 -14.57 -2.65 -1.17
C ALA A 143 -13.35 -3.56 -0.90
N ALA A 144 -12.96 -4.37 -1.88
CA ALA A 144 -11.76 -5.22 -1.78
C ALA A 144 -10.47 -4.38 -1.63
N ASN A 145 -10.36 -3.25 -2.35
CA ASN A 145 -9.21 -2.36 -2.25
C ASN A 145 -9.09 -1.73 -0.84
N ASP A 146 -10.21 -1.29 -0.27
CA ASP A 146 -10.25 -0.73 1.08
C ASP A 146 -9.85 -1.78 2.14
N VAL A 147 -10.34 -3.02 2.01
CA VAL A 147 -9.95 -4.14 2.89
C VAL A 147 -8.46 -4.45 2.75
N LYS A 148 -7.96 -4.60 1.51
CA LYS A 148 -6.53 -4.83 1.23
C LYS A 148 -5.66 -3.75 1.89
N ARG A 149 -6.07 -2.47 1.80
CA ARG A 149 -5.36 -1.37 2.43
C ARG A 149 -5.23 -1.55 3.94
N GLN A 150 -6.30 -1.91 4.64
CA GLN A 150 -6.24 -2.12 6.10
C GLN A 150 -5.37 -3.32 6.46
N ILE A 151 -5.47 -4.41 5.69
CA ILE A 151 -4.63 -5.60 5.88
C ILE A 151 -3.15 -5.25 5.70
N CYS A 152 -2.79 -4.51 4.65
CA CYS A 152 -1.41 -4.12 4.38
C CYS A 152 -0.85 -3.16 5.44
N LYS A 153 -1.66 -2.28 6.01
CA LYS A 153 -1.27 -1.43 7.15
C LYS A 153 -0.90 -2.27 8.37
N LYS A 154 -1.79 -3.18 8.78
CA LYS A 154 -1.53 -4.08 9.90
C LYS A 154 -0.28 -4.92 9.68
N CYS A 155 -0.07 -5.41 8.46
CA CYS A 155 1.16 -6.11 8.09
C CYS A 155 2.39 -5.23 8.27
N LYS A 156 2.36 -3.98 7.81
CA LYS A 156 3.48 -3.03 7.96
C LYS A 156 3.78 -2.71 9.42
N GLU A 157 2.74 -2.54 10.24
CA GLU A 157 2.86 -2.22 11.67
C GLU A 157 3.42 -3.40 12.48
N THR A 158 2.95 -4.62 12.19
CA THR A 158 3.28 -5.80 13.01
C THR A 158 4.44 -6.63 12.48
N GLY A 159 4.84 -6.43 11.22
CA GLY A 159 5.76 -7.32 10.54
C GLY A 159 5.16 -8.68 10.16
N LYS A 160 3.87 -8.93 10.46
CA LYS A 160 3.20 -10.21 10.19
C LYS A 160 2.34 -10.16 8.93
N ARG A 161 2.60 -11.08 8.00
CA ARG A 161 1.88 -11.23 6.72
C ARG A 161 0.49 -11.80 6.97
N TRP A 162 -0.47 -11.39 6.13
CA TRP A 162 -1.87 -11.80 6.29
C TRP A 162 -2.08 -13.25 5.84
N ASN A 163 -2.65 -14.05 6.74
CA ASN A 163 -2.92 -15.47 6.51
C ASN A 163 -4.11 -15.67 5.56
N ALA A 164 -3.88 -16.30 4.40
CA ALA A 164 -4.93 -16.56 3.42
C ALA A 164 -6.03 -17.52 3.90
N LYS A 165 -5.79 -18.31 4.96
CA LYS A 165 -6.79 -19.18 5.60
C LYS A 165 -7.91 -18.42 6.31
N ASN A 166 -7.78 -17.10 6.46
CA ASN A 166 -8.90 -16.26 6.88
C ASN A 166 -10.07 -16.28 5.87
N ILE A 167 -9.80 -16.63 4.60
CA ILE A 167 -10.84 -17.01 3.65
C ILE A 167 -11.05 -18.51 3.81
N LEU A 168 -12.26 -18.91 4.23
CA LEU A 168 -12.60 -20.33 4.40
C LEU A 168 -12.43 -21.08 3.08
N GLY A 169 -11.85 -22.28 3.17
CA GLY A 169 -11.55 -23.14 2.02
C GLY A 169 -10.14 -22.95 1.43
N ASN A 170 -9.41 -21.91 1.80
CA ASN A 170 -8.01 -21.77 1.40
C ASN A 170 -7.12 -22.77 2.16
N PRO A 171 -6.36 -23.65 1.48
CA PRO A 171 -5.61 -24.73 2.14
C PRO A 171 -4.26 -24.29 2.70
N TYR A 172 -3.65 -23.21 2.18
CA TYR A 172 -2.37 -22.68 2.65
C TYR A 172 -2.46 -21.19 2.99
N ALA A 173 -1.67 -20.74 3.95
CA ALA A 173 -1.63 -19.33 4.36
C ALA A 173 -0.93 -18.43 3.31
N PHE A 174 0.08 -18.97 2.64
CA PHE A 174 0.96 -18.28 1.70
C PHE A 174 1.30 -19.21 0.54
N TYR A 175 1.51 -18.65 -0.65
CA TYR A 175 2.03 -19.41 -1.80
C TYR A 175 3.56 -19.32 -1.91
N LEU A 176 4.19 -18.40 -1.15
CA LEU A 176 5.64 -18.29 -1.01
C LEU A 176 6.00 -17.62 0.33
N GLY A 177 7.05 -18.11 0.97
CA GLY A 177 7.52 -17.67 2.29
C GLY A 177 6.53 -18.00 3.42
N ASP A 178 6.67 -17.32 4.55
CA ASP A 178 5.94 -17.60 5.79
C ASP A 178 5.23 -16.36 6.36
N GLU A 179 4.84 -16.40 7.62
CA GLU A 179 4.11 -15.32 8.29
C GLU A 179 4.95 -14.06 8.54
N ASN A 180 6.27 -14.15 8.53
CA ASN A 180 7.15 -13.03 8.81
C ASN A 180 7.48 -12.28 7.53
N TYR A 181 7.34 -10.96 7.57
CA TYR A 181 7.80 -10.13 6.47
C TYR A 181 9.32 -10.06 6.43
N SER A 182 9.91 -10.27 5.26
CA SER A 182 11.29 -9.93 4.97
C SER A 182 11.35 -8.94 3.81
N GLU A 183 12.34 -8.04 3.81
CA GLU A 183 12.52 -7.09 2.71
C GLU A 183 12.91 -7.78 1.41
N GLN A 184 13.66 -8.88 1.51
CA GLN A 184 14.09 -9.69 0.36
C GLN A 184 12.90 -10.30 -0.39
N LEU A 185 11.90 -10.83 0.33
CA LEU A 185 10.69 -11.41 -0.28
C LEU A 185 9.62 -10.35 -0.56
N GLY A 186 9.54 -9.34 0.29
CA GLY A 186 8.53 -8.30 0.23
C GLY A 186 7.11 -8.86 0.40
N CYS A 187 6.22 -8.50 -0.53
CA CYS A 187 4.83 -8.95 -0.51
C CYS A 187 4.60 -10.26 -1.29
N LEU A 188 5.58 -10.71 -2.09
CA LEU A 188 5.46 -11.92 -2.92
C LEU A 188 5.12 -13.12 -2.04
N GLY A 189 4.13 -13.93 -2.44
CA GLY A 189 3.63 -15.06 -1.66
C GLY A 189 2.37 -14.79 -0.82
N CYS A 190 1.98 -13.53 -0.63
CA CYS A 190 0.77 -13.17 0.10
C CYS A 190 -0.44 -13.18 -0.84
N TYR A 191 -1.58 -13.71 -0.40
CA TYR A 191 -2.83 -13.66 -1.17
C TYR A 191 -3.20 -12.23 -1.61
N GLN A 192 -3.00 -11.24 -0.74
CA GLN A 192 -3.30 -9.83 -1.05
C GLN A 192 -2.40 -9.25 -2.15
N TYR A 193 -1.20 -9.81 -2.33
CA TYR A 193 -0.28 -9.40 -3.38
C TYR A 193 -0.77 -9.89 -4.75
N ASP A 194 -1.11 -11.18 -4.84
CA ASP A 194 -1.63 -11.75 -6.09
C ASP A 194 -2.61 -12.92 -5.81
N PRO A 195 -3.92 -12.66 -5.76
CA PRO A 195 -4.93 -13.70 -5.57
C PRO A 195 -4.98 -14.71 -6.73
N VAL A 196 -4.56 -14.33 -7.93
CA VAL A 196 -4.58 -15.21 -9.10
C VAL A 196 -3.40 -16.17 -9.02
N GLU A 197 -2.21 -15.65 -8.74
CA GLU A 197 -1.01 -16.48 -8.59
C GLU A 197 -1.11 -17.40 -7.38
N TYR A 198 -1.69 -16.94 -6.26
CA TYR A 198 -1.99 -17.81 -5.12
C TYR A 198 -2.75 -19.06 -5.57
N ARG A 199 -3.86 -18.91 -6.29
CA ARG A 199 -4.68 -20.04 -6.72
C ARG A 199 -3.90 -21.00 -7.64
N LYS A 200 -3.14 -20.47 -8.59
CA LYS A 200 -2.33 -21.28 -9.51
C LYS A 200 -1.26 -22.09 -8.79
N VAL A 201 -0.52 -21.45 -7.88
CA VAL A 201 0.56 -22.10 -7.13
C VAL A 201 0.00 -23.13 -6.16
N ILE A 202 -1.11 -22.83 -5.48
CA ILE A 202 -1.75 -23.78 -4.57
C ILE A 202 -2.22 -25.04 -5.31
N VAL A 203 -2.81 -24.92 -6.50
CA VAL A 203 -3.22 -26.09 -7.30
C VAL A 203 -2.03 -26.97 -7.65
N ARG A 204 -0.92 -26.38 -8.09
CA ARG A 204 0.32 -27.12 -8.40
C ARG A 204 0.86 -27.82 -7.15
N ARG A 205 0.95 -27.09 -6.04
CA ARG A 205 1.46 -27.60 -4.77
C ARG A 205 0.63 -28.78 -4.26
N ILE A 206 -0.70 -28.70 -4.31
CA ILE A 206 -1.57 -29.81 -3.90
C ILE A 206 -1.36 -31.02 -4.80
N THR A 207 -1.17 -30.80 -6.11
CA THR A 207 -0.94 -31.89 -7.07
C THR A 207 0.40 -32.57 -6.79
N GLU A 208 1.46 -31.80 -6.54
CA GLU A 208 2.77 -32.31 -6.15
C GLU A 208 2.70 -33.10 -4.84
N GLU A 209 2.07 -32.55 -3.80
CA GLU A 209 1.88 -33.23 -2.51
C GLU A 209 1.07 -34.52 -2.69
N ALA A 210 -0.02 -34.50 -3.46
CA ALA A 210 -0.84 -35.69 -3.71
C ALA A 210 -0.05 -36.78 -4.48
N SER A 211 0.74 -36.39 -5.48
CA SER A 211 1.60 -37.32 -6.23
C SER A 211 2.66 -37.94 -5.34
N GLN A 212 3.35 -37.16 -4.51
CA GLN A 212 4.36 -37.64 -3.57
C GLN A 212 3.78 -38.63 -2.56
N ASN A 213 2.65 -38.28 -1.93
CA ASN A 213 1.99 -39.18 -0.98
C ASN A 213 1.51 -40.48 -1.64
N THR A 214 1.08 -40.43 -2.91
CA THR A 214 0.71 -41.63 -3.66
C THR A 214 1.93 -42.51 -3.95
N VAL A 215 3.06 -41.90 -4.31
CA VAL A 215 4.32 -42.61 -4.53
C VAL A 215 4.81 -43.27 -3.25
N GLU A 216 4.85 -42.55 -2.13
CA GLU A 216 5.22 -43.09 -0.81
C GLU A 216 4.31 -44.24 -0.39
N PHE A 217 2.99 -44.09 -0.59
CA PHE A 217 2.02 -45.14 -0.30
C PHE A 217 2.28 -46.42 -1.12
N ILE A 218 2.50 -46.30 -2.43
CA ILE A 218 2.78 -47.45 -3.30
C ILE A 218 4.13 -48.07 -2.94
N PHE A 219 5.16 -47.26 -2.70
CA PHE A 219 6.49 -47.72 -2.32
C PHE A 219 6.44 -48.55 -1.03
N ASN A 220 5.83 -48.00 0.03
CA ASN A 220 5.67 -48.69 1.30
C ASN A 220 4.84 -49.98 1.13
N LYS A 221 3.80 -49.97 0.30
CA LYS A 221 2.99 -51.17 0.05
C LYS A 221 3.78 -52.29 -0.64
N LEU A 222 4.71 -51.95 -1.54
CA LEU A 222 5.45 -52.91 -2.35
C LEU A 222 6.73 -53.42 -1.68
N TYR A 223 7.39 -52.58 -0.88
CA TYR A 223 8.77 -52.82 -0.41
C TYR A 223 8.95 -52.72 1.12
N ALA A 224 7.88 -52.64 1.91
CA ALA A 224 8.00 -52.54 3.38
C ALA A 224 8.69 -53.74 4.06
N GLU A 225 8.80 -54.88 3.39
CA GLU A 225 9.48 -56.09 3.91
C GLU A 225 10.97 -56.13 3.56
N ASP A 226 11.45 -55.30 2.63
CA ASP A 226 12.86 -55.27 2.20
C ASP A 226 13.77 -54.49 3.17
N ASP A 227 13.18 -53.81 4.16
CA ASP A 227 13.87 -53.06 5.23
C ASP A 227 14.01 -53.87 6.55
N LEU A 228 13.71 -55.18 6.55
CA LEU A 228 13.91 -56.14 7.67
C LEU A 228 15.11 -57.05 7.43
#